data_AF-A0A9Q8SYQ5-F1
#
_entry.id   AF-A0A9Q8SYQ5-F1
#
_cell.length_a   1.000
_cell.length_b   1.000
_cell.length_c   1.000
_cell.angle_alpha   90.00
_cell.angle_beta   90.00
_cell.angle_gamma   90.00
#
_symmetry.space_group_name_H-M   'P 1'
#
loop_
_entity.id
_entity.type
_entity.pdbx_description
1 polymer ?
#
loop_
_entity_poly.entity_id
_entity_poly.type
_entity_poly.pdbx_seq_one_letter_code
_entity_poly.pdbx_strand_id
1 'polypeptide(L)'
;MPGESTSSDESVPPFIPSSAETFTSSYFSTSSPVLKHGSIAAIPNSISSSHGVFEMSINGVVAYNVAVFVSTLFLLEAGADKFVDNTAIVARRTGIPDTLIALITAGAEWEELAVVVSALAQGRASLALGNIVGSAISNILGAFSLGLIFRKQGDAVEFDRSARIYSLLLLVITTAVIPITYLPRTLLWRVTGIVLVVVFVVYLLSIGWAISRGTLIAPEGSDSDSSSDGDDTSSSSSDSSISSRRNSRAPASQPVPETNDTDGERQPLLRPSDRFLRRRRGLTYHIAYLFAGFLAICLSGYILSHAATNIADALGASEVLFGIVVLAIGTTLPEKFIAVLSGQRGHGGILVANTVGSNVFLLTLCLGIVMVGTEGALGSAGSVSGAELAVLWGSTALFTGSMWLNRTIQRVVGGIMLIGYVGFIVAEFTVLRRSGDL
;
A
#
# COMPACT_ATOMS: atom_id res chain seq x y z
N MET A 1 60.49 -48.09 9.63
CA MET A 1 60.07 -49.37 10.24
C MET A 1 61.11 -49.77 11.29
N PRO A 2 60.71 -50.07 12.53
CA PRO A 2 59.64 -49.45 13.31
C PRO A 2 60.18 -48.97 14.69
N GLY A 3 59.30 -48.44 15.57
CA GLY A 3 59.64 -48.13 16.97
C GLY A 3 58.72 -47.07 17.56
N GLU A 4 57.86 -47.45 18.52
CA GLU A 4 56.82 -46.58 19.09
C GLU A 4 56.99 -46.36 20.61
N SER A 5 56.49 -45.20 21.07
CA SER A 5 55.86 -44.96 22.39
C SER A 5 56.73 -44.78 23.65
N THR A 6 56.08 -44.18 24.67
CA THR A 6 56.53 -43.84 26.05
C THR A 6 57.57 -42.70 26.18
N SER A 7 57.55 -41.86 27.22
CA SER A 7 56.50 -41.41 28.18
C SER A 7 57.04 -40.24 29.02
N SER A 8 56.16 -39.45 29.66
CA SER A 8 56.48 -38.35 30.63
C SER A 8 57.34 -37.20 30.06
N ASP A 9 57.41 -36.00 30.64
CA ASP A 9 56.70 -35.34 31.75
C ASP A 9 56.75 -33.81 31.51
N GLU A 10 55.78 -33.03 32.01
CA GLU A 10 56.00 -31.78 32.77
C GLU A 10 54.69 -31.10 33.21
N SER A 11 54.77 -30.19 34.18
CA SER A 11 53.61 -29.70 34.96
C SER A 11 53.52 -28.17 35.05
N VAL A 12 52.29 -27.64 34.90
CA VAL A 12 51.94 -26.23 35.18
C VAL A 12 50.55 -26.18 35.85
N PRO A 13 50.34 -25.45 36.96
CA PRO A 13 49.10 -25.50 37.75
C PRO A 13 47.96 -24.60 37.21
N PRO A 14 46.70 -24.85 37.62
CA PRO A 14 45.54 -24.06 37.18
C PRO A 14 45.46 -22.69 37.87
N PHE A 15 45.05 -21.67 37.12
CA PHE A 15 44.81 -20.32 37.63
C PHE A 15 43.38 -20.17 38.19
N ILE A 16 43.26 -19.57 39.37
CA ILE A 16 41.96 -19.27 40.02
C ILE A 16 41.65 -17.77 39.83
N PRO A 17 40.48 -17.40 39.28
CA PRO A 17 39.90 -16.07 39.46
C PRO A 17 39.00 -16.02 40.70
N SER A 18 39.00 -14.87 41.40
CA SER A 18 38.27 -14.65 42.66
C SER A 18 36.75 -14.53 42.47
N SER A 19 36.02 -14.80 43.55
CA SER A 19 34.58 -14.57 43.72
C SER A 19 34.18 -13.09 43.85
N ALA A 20 32.86 -12.85 43.80
CA ALA A 20 32.11 -11.58 43.92
C ALA A 20 32.11 -10.69 42.64
N GLU A 21 30.99 -10.10 42.19
CA GLU A 21 29.63 -10.13 42.76
C GLU A 21 28.51 -10.04 41.70
N THR A 22 27.55 -10.96 41.85
CA THR A 22 26.12 -10.90 41.53
C THR A 22 25.50 -9.54 41.17
N PHE A 23 24.85 -9.41 40.00
CA PHE A 23 23.46 -8.89 39.92
C PHE A 23 22.74 -9.26 38.59
N THR A 24 21.47 -9.66 38.70
CA THR A 24 20.43 -9.74 37.65
C THR A 24 20.80 -10.18 36.22
N SER A 25 20.63 -11.48 35.93
CA SER A 25 20.05 -11.93 34.65
C SER A 25 19.31 -13.26 34.85
N SER A 26 17.97 -13.24 34.78
CA SER A 26 17.15 -14.43 35.04
C SER A 26 15.71 -14.29 34.51
N TYR A 27 15.51 -14.40 33.19
CA TYR A 27 14.23 -14.82 32.61
C TYR A 27 14.46 -15.51 31.25
N PHE A 28 13.62 -16.51 30.95
CA PHE A 28 13.56 -17.29 29.71
C PHE A 28 14.81 -18.11 29.30
N SER A 29 14.90 -19.32 29.87
CA SER A 29 15.31 -20.51 29.12
C SER A 29 14.49 -21.71 29.60
N THR A 30 13.63 -22.26 28.73
CA THR A 30 12.72 -23.38 29.06
C THR A 30 13.15 -24.66 28.34
N SER A 31 13.96 -25.48 29.01
CA SER A 31 14.39 -26.80 28.53
C SER A 31 13.25 -27.82 28.63
N SER A 32 12.96 -28.56 27.56
CA SER A 32 11.97 -29.65 27.59
C SER A 32 12.50 -30.88 28.37
N PRO A 33 11.74 -31.43 29.33
CA PRO A 33 12.14 -32.64 30.05
C PRO A 33 11.83 -33.93 29.26
N VAL A 34 12.80 -34.83 29.17
CA VAL A 34 12.65 -36.16 28.55
C VAL A 34 11.93 -37.12 29.50
N LEU A 35 10.93 -37.84 29.00
CA LEU A 35 10.19 -38.85 29.77
C LEU A 35 11.06 -40.06 30.13
N LYS A 36 11.01 -40.47 31.41
CA LYS A 36 11.41 -41.81 31.88
C LYS A 36 10.30 -42.41 32.73
N HIS A 37 10.10 -43.72 32.62
CA HIS A 37 9.07 -44.45 33.37
C HIS A 37 9.36 -44.50 34.88
N GLY A 38 8.31 -44.42 35.70
CA GLY A 38 8.38 -44.77 37.12
C GLY A 38 7.23 -44.22 37.96
N SER A 39 6.50 -45.11 38.64
CA SER A 39 5.52 -44.85 39.72
C SER A 39 4.29 -43.98 39.40
N ILE A 40 3.11 -44.61 39.51
CA ILE A 40 1.82 -43.93 39.60
C ILE A 40 1.69 -43.33 41.02
N ALA A 41 1.50 -42.02 41.10
CA ALA A 41 1.03 -41.32 42.30
C ALA A 41 -0.27 -40.57 41.96
N ALA A 42 -1.29 -40.70 42.80
CA ALA A 42 -2.62 -40.16 42.49
C ALA A 42 -2.66 -38.63 42.60
N ILE A 43 -2.95 -37.95 41.48
CA ILE A 43 -3.27 -36.52 41.46
C ILE A 43 -4.76 -36.37 41.80
N PRO A 44 -5.16 -35.50 42.75
CA PRO A 44 -6.57 -35.32 43.12
C PRO A 44 -7.36 -34.61 42.01
N ASN A 45 -8.60 -35.06 41.78
CA ASN A 45 -9.52 -34.49 40.79
C ASN A 45 -9.89 -33.02 41.11
N SER A 46 -9.13 -32.08 40.55
CA SER A 46 -9.34 -30.63 40.72
C SER A 46 -8.99 -29.81 39.46
N ILE A 47 -8.94 -30.45 38.29
CA ILE A 47 -8.69 -29.80 36.99
C ILE A 47 -10.01 -29.72 36.21
N SER A 48 -10.83 -28.73 36.56
CA SER A 48 -12.06 -28.36 35.81
C SER A 48 -12.20 -26.83 35.62
N SER A 49 -11.33 -26.05 36.26
CA SER A 49 -11.31 -24.59 36.20
C SER A 49 -10.15 -24.00 35.38
N SER A 50 -9.17 -24.81 34.97
CA SER A 50 -8.01 -24.36 34.19
C SER A 50 -8.32 -24.01 32.75
N HIS A 51 -9.26 -24.72 32.11
CA HIS A 51 -9.62 -24.53 30.70
C HIS A 51 -10.04 -23.08 30.41
N GLY A 52 -11.03 -22.56 31.16
CA GLY A 52 -11.51 -21.20 30.96
C GLY A 52 -10.47 -20.11 31.19
N VAL A 53 -9.47 -20.32 32.05
CA VAL A 53 -8.38 -19.36 32.27
C VAL A 53 -7.38 -19.37 31.11
N PHE A 54 -7.06 -20.55 30.56
CA PHE A 54 -6.18 -20.67 29.40
C PHE A 54 -6.85 -20.18 28.11
N GLU A 55 -8.11 -20.54 27.87
CA GLU A 55 -8.88 -20.06 26.72
C GLU A 55 -9.06 -18.53 26.76
N MET A 56 -9.31 -17.95 27.93
CA MET A 56 -9.43 -16.49 28.07
C MET A 56 -8.10 -15.78 27.79
N SER A 57 -6.96 -16.41 28.07
CA SER A 57 -5.64 -15.89 27.68
C SER A 57 -5.41 -15.94 26.16
N ILE A 58 -5.75 -17.05 25.50
CA ILE A 58 -5.56 -17.20 24.04
C ILE A 58 -6.46 -16.21 23.28
N ASN A 59 -7.75 -16.15 23.63
CA ASN A 59 -8.68 -15.20 23.04
C ASN A 59 -8.26 -13.74 23.29
N GLY A 60 -7.69 -13.44 24.46
CA GLY A 60 -7.10 -12.12 24.76
C GLY A 60 -5.92 -11.75 23.85
N VAL A 61 -5.01 -12.70 23.59
CA VAL A 61 -3.86 -12.48 22.69
C VAL A 61 -4.30 -12.31 21.24
N VAL A 62 -5.27 -13.10 20.76
CA VAL A 62 -5.82 -12.92 19.40
C VAL A 62 -6.54 -11.57 19.28
N ALA A 63 -7.41 -11.21 20.23
CA ALA A 63 -8.10 -9.93 20.23
C ALA A 63 -7.12 -8.74 20.29
N TYR A 64 -6.04 -8.85 21.06
CA TYR A 64 -4.97 -7.84 21.09
C TYR A 64 -4.29 -7.69 19.71
N ASN A 65 -3.84 -8.78 19.09
CA ASN A 65 -3.19 -8.69 17.77
C ASN A 65 -4.14 -8.18 16.69
N VAL A 66 -5.44 -8.55 16.73
CA VAL A 66 -6.47 -7.99 15.81
C VAL A 66 -6.68 -6.49 16.04
N ALA A 67 -6.74 -6.03 17.30
CA ALA A 67 -6.85 -4.60 17.61
C ALA A 67 -5.60 -3.81 17.17
N VAL A 68 -4.41 -4.37 17.36
CA VAL A 68 -3.15 -3.80 16.86
C VAL A 68 -3.16 -3.75 15.33
N PHE A 69 -3.51 -4.85 14.64
CA PHE A 69 -3.61 -4.93 13.19
C PHE A 69 -4.54 -3.84 12.61
N VAL A 70 -5.77 -3.74 13.13
CA VAL A 70 -6.77 -2.76 12.66
C VAL A 70 -6.33 -1.32 12.95
N SER A 71 -5.81 -1.02 14.15
CA SER A 71 -5.32 0.33 14.47
C SER A 71 -4.06 0.71 13.69
N THR A 72 -3.24 -0.27 13.31
CA THR A 72 -2.02 -0.06 12.51
C THR A 72 -2.34 0.18 11.04
N LEU A 73 -3.41 -0.40 10.48
CA LEU A 73 -3.88 -0.06 9.13
C LEU A 73 -4.20 1.44 8.99
N PHE A 74 -4.97 2.00 9.94
CA PHE A 74 -5.25 3.45 9.96
C PHE A 74 -4.00 4.31 10.16
N LEU A 75 -2.98 3.81 10.87
CA LEU A 75 -1.69 4.50 11.03
C LEU A 75 -0.79 4.38 9.79
N LEU A 76 -0.94 3.31 9.00
CA LEU A 76 -0.26 3.12 7.72
C LEU A 76 -0.84 4.09 6.67
N GLU A 77 -2.16 4.07 6.49
CA GLU A 77 -2.92 4.99 5.63
C GLU A 77 -2.62 6.45 5.98
N ALA A 78 -2.85 6.88 7.23
CA ALA A 78 -2.56 8.24 7.66
C ALA A 78 -1.07 8.62 7.59
N GLY A 79 -0.17 7.63 7.64
CA GLY A 79 1.27 7.82 7.43
C GLY A 79 1.62 8.10 5.97
N ALA A 80 1.11 7.28 5.05
CA ALA A 80 1.27 7.39 3.60
C ALA A 80 0.70 8.72 3.09
N ASP A 81 -0.55 9.01 3.46
CA ASP A 81 -1.27 10.23 3.15
C ASP A 81 -0.45 11.48 3.52
N LYS A 82 0.14 11.53 4.73
CA LYS A 82 0.96 12.67 5.19
C LYS A 82 2.38 12.68 4.61
N PHE A 83 2.94 11.52 4.26
CA PHE A 83 4.20 11.43 3.54
C PHE A 83 4.07 11.97 2.10
N VAL A 84 3.03 11.56 1.38
CA VAL A 84 2.73 12.01 0.01
C VAL A 84 2.46 13.51 -0.03
N ASP A 85 1.55 14.03 0.81
CA ASP A 85 1.26 15.46 0.97
C ASP A 85 2.54 16.30 1.07
N ASN A 86 3.40 15.94 2.02
CA ASN A 86 4.56 16.76 2.36
C ASN A 86 5.74 16.52 1.42
N THR A 87 5.84 15.34 0.81
CA THR A 87 6.77 15.09 -0.31
C THR A 87 6.43 16.00 -1.49
N ALA A 88 5.16 16.11 -1.89
CA ALA A 88 4.74 17.00 -2.97
C ALA A 88 5.01 18.48 -2.66
N ILE A 89 4.72 18.93 -1.42
CA ILE A 89 4.96 20.32 -1.01
C ILE A 89 6.46 20.65 -0.92
N VAL A 90 7.28 19.75 -0.37
CA VAL A 90 8.74 19.94 -0.30
C VAL A 90 9.33 19.95 -1.69
N ALA A 91 8.93 19.01 -2.55
CA ALA A 91 9.43 18.90 -3.92
C ALA A 91 9.13 20.17 -4.75
N ARG A 92 7.88 20.66 -4.77
CA ARG A 92 7.52 21.94 -5.40
C ARG A 92 8.39 23.09 -4.89
N ARG A 93 8.50 23.24 -3.57
CA ARG A 93 9.30 24.30 -2.93
C ARG A 93 10.81 24.18 -3.11
N THR A 94 11.31 23.05 -3.63
CA THR A 94 12.71 22.84 -4.05
C THR A 94 12.93 22.93 -5.56
N GLY A 95 11.90 23.28 -6.35
CA GLY A 95 12.01 23.44 -7.80
C GLY A 95 11.95 22.12 -8.58
N ILE A 96 11.46 21.04 -7.97
CA ILE A 96 11.23 19.77 -8.67
C ILE A 96 9.94 19.92 -9.52
N PRO A 97 9.94 19.54 -10.80
CA PRO A 97 8.75 19.66 -11.66
C PRO A 97 7.56 18.85 -11.14
N ASP A 98 6.35 19.43 -11.20
CA ASP A 98 5.09 18.74 -10.82
C ASP A 98 4.87 17.42 -11.57
N THR A 99 5.40 17.31 -12.79
CA THR A 99 5.34 16.09 -13.60
C THR A 99 6.15 14.94 -12.99
N LEU A 100 7.27 15.22 -12.31
CA LEU A 100 8.06 14.23 -11.59
C LEU A 100 7.46 13.93 -10.22
N ILE A 101 6.85 14.93 -9.58
CA ILE A 101 6.11 14.77 -8.32
C ILE A 101 4.95 13.81 -8.54
N ALA A 102 4.04 14.13 -9.47
CA ALA A 102 2.87 13.30 -9.78
C ALA A 102 3.27 11.89 -10.23
N LEU A 103 4.37 11.72 -10.96
CA LEU A 103 4.89 10.41 -11.34
C LEU A 103 5.30 9.56 -10.14
N ILE A 104 5.97 10.17 -9.15
CA ILE A 104 6.48 9.47 -7.97
C ILE A 104 5.35 9.24 -6.95
N THR A 105 4.37 10.15 -6.83
CA THR A 105 3.30 10.04 -5.83
C THR A 105 2.09 9.24 -6.32
N ALA A 106 1.66 9.40 -7.57
CA ALA A 106 0.47 8.71 -8.11
C ALA A 106 0.77 7.33 -8.71
N GLY A 107 2.03 6.89 -8.68
CA GLY A 107 2.48 5.59 -9.16
C GLY A 107 3.11 4.73 -8.07
N ALA A 108 2.82 4.99 -6.79
CA ALA A 108 3.45 4.32 -5.65
C ALA A 108 2.46 3.96 -4.54
N GLU A 109 2.28 2.66 -4.32
CA GLU A 109 1.51 2.07 -3.22
C GLU A 109 2.45 1.98 -1.99
N TRP A 110 2.52 3.03 -1.19
CA TRP A 110 3.50 3.13 -0.09
C TRP A 110 3.18 2.14 1.04
N GLU A 111 1.90 1.87 1.21
CA GLU A 111 1.27 0.96 2.15
C GLU A 111 1.73 -0.49 1.89
N GLU A 112 1.46 -1.02 0.70
CA GLU A 112 1.95 -2.34 0.29
C GLU A 112 3.46 -2.42 0.21
N LEU A 113 4.16 -1.39 -0.27
CA LEU A 113 5.62 -1.40 -0.32
C LEU A 113 6.23 -1.50 1.09
N ALA A 114 5.69 -0.75 2.04
CA ALA A 114 6.14 -0.79 3.44
C ALA A 114 5.87 -2.16 4.07
N VAL A 115 4.67 -2.71 3.88
CA VAL A 115 4.32 -4.06 4.36
C VAL A 115 5.22 -5.13 3.74
N VAL A 116 5.48 -5.08 2.42
CA VAL A 116 6.36 -6.02 1.72
C VAL A 116 7.79 -5.94 2.24
N VAL A 117 8.36 -4.73 2.35
CA VAL A 117 9.72 -4.52 2.86
C VAL A 117 9.83 -4.94 4.34
N SER A 118 8.84 -4.62 5.17
CA SER A 118 8.80 -5.01 6.58
C SER A 118 8.65 -6.51 6.81
N ALA A 119 7.84 -7.19 6.00
CA ALA A 119 7.70 -8.64 6.05
C ALA A 119 8.98 -9.35 5.58
N LEU A 120 9.64 -8.88 4.52
CA LEU A 120 10.95 -9.37 4.09
C LEU A 120 12.03 -9.14 5.16
N ALA A 121 12.06 -7.98 5.81
CA ALA A 121 12.98 -7.69 6.91
C ALA A 121 12.75 -8.57 8.15
N GLN A 122 11.54 -9.11 8.32
CA GLN A 122 11.20 -10.12 9.35
C GLN A 122 11.39 -11.57 8.85
N GLY A 123 11.88 -11.78 7.62
CA GLY A 123 12.05 -13.11 7.01
C GLY A 123 10.75 -13.77 6.53
N ARG A 124 9.59 -13.11 6.72
CA ARG A 124 8.24 -13.61 6.41
C ARG A 124 7.84 -13.33 4.96
N ALA A 125 8.64 -13.83 4.03
CA ALA A 125 8.46 -13.62 2.59
C ALA A 125 7.15 -14.24 2.04
N SER A 126 6.63 -15.27 2.70
CA SER A 126 5.34 -15.90 2.36
C SER A 126 4.17 -14.94 2.60
N LEU A 127 4.16 -14.20 3.73
CA LEU A 127 3.22 -13.09 3.95
C LEU A 127 3.33 -12.01 2.85
N ALA A 128 4.56 -11.59 2.53
CA ALA A 128 4.81 -10.52 1.55
C ALA A 128 4.28 -10.88 0.15
N LEU A 129 4.59 -12.10 -0.32
CA LEU A 129 4.11 -12.60 -1.61
C LEU A 129 2.58 -12.76 -1.63
N GLY A 130 2.02 -13.26 -0.54
CA GLY A 130 0.57 -13.38 -0.37
C GLY A 130 -0.14 -12.03 -0.46
N ASN A 131 0.38 -11.00 0.22
CA ASN A 131 -0.16 -9.65 0.16
C ASN A 131 -0.14 -9.08 -1.27
N ILE A 132 0.97 -9.22 -2.00
CA ILE A 132 1.10 -8.72 -3.38
C ILE A 132 0.02 -9.32 -4.30
N VAL A 133 -0.16 -10.65 -4.27
CA VAL A 133 -1.13 -11.33 -5.13
C VAL A 133 -2.57 -11.06 -4.68
N GLY A 134 -2.82 -11.05 -3.37
CA GLY A 134 -4.11 -10.68 -2.80
C GLY A 134 -4.53 -9.25 -3.15
N SER A 135 -3.63 -8.27 -2.99
CA SER A 135 -3.89 -6.85 -3.29
C SER A 135 -4.14 -6.64 -4.78
N ALA A 136 -3.39 -7.33 -5.65
CA ALA A 136 -3.66 -7.32 -7.10
C ALA A 136 -5.07 -7.84 -7.42
N ILE A 137 -5.46 -9.00 -6.87
CA ILE A 137 -6.82 -9.55 -7.03
C ILE A 137 -7.88 -8.61 -6.42
N SER A 138 -7.60 -7.98 -5.27
CA SER A 138 -8.51 -7.04 -4.59
C SER A 138 -8.72 -5.75 -5.37
N ASN A 139 -7.68 -5.21 -6.00
CA ASN A 139 -7.77 -4.01 -6.81
C ASN A 139 -8.55 -4.27 -8.11
N ILE A 140 -8.39 -5.45 -8.72
CA ILE A 140 -9.11 -5.82 -9.94
C ILE A 140 -10.56 -6.25 -9.68
N LEU A 141 -10.80 -7.23 -8.79
CA LEU A 141 -12.15 -7.79 -8.56
C LEU A 141 -12.95 -7.02 -7.49
N GLY A 142 -12.28 -6.30 -6.59
CA GLY A 142 -12.88 -5.48 -5.54
C GLY A 142 -12.98 -4.00 -5.92
N ALA A 143 -11.87 -3.27 -5.94
CA ALA A 143 -11.87 -1.81 -6.10
C ALA A 143 -12.47 -1.37 -7.45
N PHE A 144 -11.94 -1.87 -8.57
CA PHE A 144 -12.45 -1.54 -9.91
C PHE A 144 -13.93 -1.91 -10.09
N SER A 145 -14.35 -3.08 -9.58
CA SER A 145 -15.73 -3.54 -9.72
C SER A 145 -16.73 -2.68 -8.93
N LEU A 146 -16.35 -2.22 -7.73
CA LEU A 146 -17.10 -1.23 -6.97
C LEU A 146 -17.21 0.10 -7.74
N GLY A 147 -16.13 0.58 -8.34
CA GLY A 147 -16.17 1.77 -9.22
C GLY A 147 -17.11 1.63 -10.42
N LEU A 148 -17.19 0.45 -11.04
CA LEU A 148 -18.16 0.14 -12.10
C LEU A 148 -19.61 0.10 -11.59
N ILE A 149 -19.86 -0.43 -10.40
CA ILE A 149 -21.19 -0.56 -9.79
C ILE A 149 -21.72 0.82 -9.37
N PHE A 150 -20.94 1.57 -8.59
CA PHE A 150 -21.33 2.86 -8.00
C PHE A 150 -21.30 4.02 -8.99
N ARG A 151 -21.02 3.79 -10.28
CA ARG A 151 -21.02 4.83 -11.31
C ARG A 151 -22.38 5.52 -11.42
N LYS A 152 -22.37 6.83 -11.58
CA LYS A 152 -23.58 7.68 -11.65
C LYS A 152 -24.51 7.27 -12.81
N GLN A 153 -25.81 7.37 -12.57
CA GLN A 153 -26.85 7.02 -13.54
C GLN A 153 -26.90 8.10 -14.65
N GLY A 154 -26.67 7.71 -15.90
CA GLY A 154 -26.70 8.59 -17.08
C GLY A 154 -25.31 8.94 -17.63
N ASP A 155 -24.32 9.10 -16.76
CA ASP A 155 -22.95 9.42 -17.18
C ASP A 155 -22.29 8.27 -17.95
N ALA A 156 -21.53 8.65 -18.97
CA ALA A 156 -20.83 7.75 -19.87
C ALA A 156 -19.37 7.58 -19.43
N VAL A 157 -19.09 6.50 -18.69
CA VAL A 157 -17.73 5.98 -18.56
C VAL A 157 -17.33 5.37 -19.91
N GLU A 158 -16.84 6.25 -20.79
CA GLU A 158 -16.19 5.84 -22.03
C GLU A 158 -14.74 5.50 -21.72
N PHE A 159 -14.41 4.20 -21.71
CA PHE A 159 -13.02 3.78 -21.68
C PHE A 159 -12.37 4.15 -23.00
N ASP A 160 -11.48 5.13 -22.94
CA ASP A 160 -10.84 5.75 -24.08
C ASP A 160 -9.77 4.82 -24.71
N ARG A 161 -8.88 5.38 -25.54
CA ARG A 161 -7.78 4.60 -26.12
C ARG A 161 -6.69 4.27 -25.10
N SER A 162 -6.41 5.16 -24.15
CA SER A 162 -5.38 4.94 -23.11
C SER A 162 -5.80 3.83 -22.14
N ALA A 163 -7.04 3.83 -21.63
CA ALA A 163 -7.58 2.78 -20.78
C ALA A 163 -7.43 1.36 -21.38
N ARG A 164 -7.67 1.23 -22.69
CA ARG A 164 -7.49 -0.04 -23.45
C ARG A 164 -6.02 -0.44 -23.61
N ILE A 165 -5.11 0.53 -23.77
CA ILE A 165 -3.67 0.28 -23.85
C ILE A 165 -3.11 -0.13 -22.48
N TYR A 166 -3.53 0.56 -21.40
CA TYR A 166 -3.09 0.29 -20.03
C TYR A 166 -3.57 -1.09 -19.54
N SER A 167 -4.83 -1.46 -19.81
CA SER A 167 -5.32 -2.81 -19.47
C SER A 167 -4.63 -3.94 -20.26
N LEU A 168 -4.32 -3.73 -21.55
CA LEU A 168 -3.50 -4.67 -22.32
C LEU A 168 -2.08 -4.78 -21.77
N LEU A 169 -1.45 -3.66 -21.39
CA LEU A 169 -0.13 -3.65 -20.76
C LEU A 169 -0.13 -4.42 -19.43
N LEU A 170 -1.16 -4.24 -18.60
CA LEU A 170 -1.34 -5.03 -17.39
C LEU A 170 -1.51 -6.53 -17.70
N LEU A 171 -2.36 -6.90 -18.65
CA LEU A 171 -2.56 -8.30 -19.04
C LEU A 171 -1.25 -8.96 -19.54
N VAL A 172 -0.41 -8.22 -20.26
CA VAL A 172 0.93 -8.69 -20.67
C VAL A 172 1.83 -8.91 -19.45
N ILE A 173 1.87 -7.97 -18.50
CA ILE A 173 2.66 -8.09 -17.26
C ILE A 173 2.20 -9.29 -16.42
N THR A 174 0.90 -9.40 -16.12
CA THR A 174 0.33 -10.54 -15.37
C THR A 174 0.63 -11.87 -16.08
N THR A 175 0.48 -11.93 -17.41
CA THR A 175 0.77 -13.15 -18.19
C THR A 175 2.26 -13.50 -18.18
N ALA A 176 3.16 -12.53 -18.14
CA ALA A 176 4.60 -12.77 -18.02
C ALA A 176 4.97 -13.27 -16.61
N VAL A 177 4.39 -12.68 -15.56
CA VAL A 177 4.66 -13.00 -14.15
C VAL A 177 4.27 -14.43 -13.75
N ILE A 178 3.25 -15.04 -14.37
CA ILE A 178 2.74 -16.34 -13.92
C ILE A 178 3.69 -17.52 -14.23
N PRO A 179 4.27 -17.69 -15.43
CA PRO A 179 5.27 -18.74 -15.67
C PRO A 179 6.52 -18.61 -14.79
N ILE A 180 6.87 -17.38 -14.40
CA ILE A 180 8.06 -17.06 -13.61
C ILE A 180 8.01 -17.70 -12.21
N THR A 181 6.85 -17.80 -11.58
CA THR A 181 6.71 -18.43 -10.25
C THR A 181 6.93 -19.95 -10.28
N TYR A 182 6.82 -20.59 -11.46
CA TYR A 182 6.93 -22.04 -11.64
C TYR A 182 8.25 -22.51 -12.28
N LEU A 183 9.25 -21.62 -12.43
CA LEU A 183 10.54 -21.94 -13.06
C LEU A 183 11.71 -21.90 -12.05
N PRO A 184 11.80 -22.88 -11.11
CA PRO A 184 12.80 -22.86 -10.05
C PRO A 184 14.22 -23.16 -10.57
N ARG A 185 14.94 -22.08 -10.88
CA ARG A 185 16.40 -22.01 -10.70
C ARG A 185 16.69 -20.72 -9.92
N THR A 186 17.42 -20.80 -8.81
CA THR A 186 17.65 -19.67 -7.90
C THR A 186 18.29 -18.45 -8.59
N LEU A 187 19.12 -18.68 -9.61
CA LEU A 187 19.65 -17.62 -10.48
C LEU A 187 18.57 -16.96 -11.36
N LEU A 188 17.68 -17.75 -11.98
CA LEU A 188 16.59 -17.22 -12.80
C LEU A 188 15.62 -16.40 -11.95
N TRP A 189 15.32 -16.85 -10.74
CA TRP A 189 14.47 -16.15 -9.78
C TRP A 189 14.98 -14.72 -9.50
N ARG A 190 16.23 -14.58 -9.05
CA ARG A 190 16.82 -13.25 -8.76
C ARG A 190 16.99 -12.38 -10.01
N VAL A 191 17.46 -12.95 -11.13
CA VAL A 191 17.59 -12.22 -12.40
C VAL A 191 16.23 -11.68 -12.86
N THR A 192 15.17 -12.47 -12.70
CA THR A 192 13.82 -12.05 -13.06
C THR A 192 13.28 -10.97 -12.12
N GLY A 193 13.57 -11.05 -10.81
CA GLY A 193 13.27 -9.97 -9.87
C GLY A 193 13.93 -8.64 -10.27
N ILE A 194 15.21 -8.67 -10.66
CA ILE A 194 15.92 -7.49 -11.20
C ILE A 194 15.24 -6.98 -12.47
N VAL A 195 14.86 -7.87 -13.41
CA VAL A 195 14.16 -7.49 -14.64
C VAL A 195 12.81 -6.84 -14.35
N LEU A 196 12.03 -7.34 -13.38
CA LEU A 196 10.76 -6.73 -12.97
C LEU A 196 10.94 -5.32 -12.41
N VAL A 197 11.94 -5.10 -11.53
CA VAL A 197 12.27 -3.76 -11.01
C VAL A 197 12.75 -2.82 -12.15
N VAL A 198 13.55 -3.31 -13.09
CA VAL A 198 13.99 -2.52 -14.26
C VAL A 198 12.81 -2.17 -15.18
N VAL A 199 11.88 -3.11 -15.40
CA VAL A 199 10.64 -2.87 -16.16
C VAL A 199 9.78 -1.81 -15.47
N PHE A 200 9.66 -1.83 -14.14
CA PHE A 200 8.96 -0.77 -13.39
C PHE A 200 9.61 0.61 -13.55
N VAL A 201 10.94 0.69 -13.44
CA VAL A 201 11.68 1.95 -13.62
C VAL A 201 11.51 2.48 -15.06
N VAL A 202 11.57 1.61 -16.07
CA VAL A 202 11.31 1.97 -17.48
C VAL A 202 9.86 2.41 -17.68
N TYR A 203 8.90 1.75 -17.03
CA TYR A 203 7.48 2.14 -17.05
C TYR A 203 7.28 3.55 -16.49
N LEU A 204 7.79 3.85 -15.28
CA LEU A 204 7.73 5.20 -14.72
C LEU A 204 8.42 6.24 -15.62
N LEU A 205 9.63 5.98 -16.08
CA LEU A 205 10.35 6.89 -16.97
C LEU A 205 9.59 7.14 -18.28
N SER A 206 8.89 6.14 -18.82
CA SER A 206 8.07 6.29 -20.02
C SER A 206 6.85 7.19 -19.80
N ILE A 207 6.20 7.09 -18.63
CA ILE A 207 5.07 7.95 -18.24
C ILE A 207 5.57 9.38 -17.99
N GLY A 208 6.65 9.56 -17.23
CA GLY A 208 7.27 10.88 -16.99
C GLY A 208 7.66 11.58 -18.30
N TRP A 209 8.25 10.85 -19.25
CA TRP A 209 8.54 11.35 -20.57
C TRP A 209 7.27 11.73 -21.35
N ALA A 210 6.25 10.87 -21.35
CA ALA A 210 4.98 11.13 -22.04
C ALA A 210 4.23 12.36 -21.48
N ILE A 211 4.24 12.55 -20.15
CA ILE A 211 3.72 13.76 -19.48
C ILE A 211 4.57 14.98 -19.88
N SER A 212 5.90 14.90 -19.83
CA SER A 212 6.81 16.01 -20.23
C SER A 212 6.63 16.46 -21.69
N ARG A 213 6.08 15.57 -22.53
CA ARG A 213 5.80 15.80 -23.96
C ARG A 213 4.38 16.31 -24.21
N GLY A 214 3.57 16.52 -23.16
CA GLY A 214 2.16 16.90 -23.26
C GLY A 214 1.25 15.82 -23.84
N THR A 215 1.73 14.57 -23.92
CA THR A 215 0.98 13.44 -24.51
C THR A 215 0.16 12.66 -23.48
N LEU A 216 0.44 12.87 -22.19
CA LEU A 216 -0.40 12.46 -21.07
C LEU A 216 -0.61 13.65 -20.13
N ILE A 217 -1.82 13.78 -19.60
CA ILE A 217 -2.10 14.64 -18.45
C ILE A 217 -1.64 13.87 -17.21
N ALA A 218 -0.99 14.55 -16.27
CA ALA A 218 -0.60 13.93 -15.00
C ALA A 218 -1.86 13.51 -14.21
N PRO A 219 -1.85 12.40 -13.45
CA PRO A 219 -3.01 12.03 -12.64
C PRO A 219 -3.36 13.14 -11.64
N GLU A 220 -4.52 13.77 -11.83
CA GLU A 220 -5.06 14.70 -10.85
C GLU A 220 -5.48 13.90 -9.61
N GLY A 221 -4.79 14.13 -8.49
CA GLY A 221 -5.09 13.48 -7.23
C GLY A 221 -6.54 13.78 -6.84
N SER A 222 -7.33 12.73 -6.61
CA SER A 222 -8.80 12.84 -6.49
C SER A 222 -9.21 13.90 -5.47
N ASP A 223 -9.99 14.89 -5.92
CA ASP A 223 -10.25 16.16 -5.22
C ASP A 223 -10.36 16.00 -3.70
N SER A 224 -9.30 16.43 -3.02
CA SER A 224 -9.25 16.75 -1.60
C SER A 224 -8.91 18.24 -1.49
N ASP A 225 -9.67 18.99 -0.69
CA ASP A 225 -9.52 20.44 -0.54
C ASP A 225 -8.28 20.85 0.29
N SER A 226 -7.12 20.26 -0.03
CA SER A 226 -5.82 20.81 0.30
C SER A 226 -5.64 22.12 -0.49
N SER A 227 -6.12 23.20 0.13
CA SER A 227 -6.04 24.58 -0.38
C SER A 227 -4.59 24.96 -0.69
N SER A 228 -4.17 24.67 -1.91
CA SER A 228 -2.82 24.95 -2.39
C SER A 228 -2.62 26.46 -2.49
N ASP A 229 -1.53 26.91 -1.89
CA ASP A 229 -1.13 28.31 -1.86
C ASP A 229 -1.01 28.88 -3.28
N GLY A 230 -1.58 30.07 -3.53
CA GLY A 230 -1.24 30.85 -4.71
C GLY A 230 0.22 31.32 -4.61
N ASP A 231 1.02 31.00 -5.62
CA ASP A 231 2.42 31.42 -5.73
C ASP A 231 2.56 32.75 -6.49
N ASP A 232 2.12 33.83 -5.83
CA ASP A 232 2.40 35.21 -6.25
C ASP A 232 3.90 35.51 -6.11
N THR A 233 4.66 35.15 -7.15
CA THR A 233 6.11 35.36 -7.30
C THR A 233 6.45 36.84 -7.54
N SER A 234 6.16 37.66 -6.54
CA SER A 234 6.45 39.10 -6.51
C SER A 234 7.94 39.39 -6.29
N SER A 235 8.76 39.13 -7.32
CA SER A 235 10.17 39.49 -7.35
C SER A 235 10.35 41.02 -7.40
N SER A 236 10.52 41.65 -6.24
CA SER A 236 10.80 43.08 -6.13
C SER A 236 12.21 43.41 -6.64
N SER A 237 12.28 43.95 -7.86
CA SER A 237 13.51 44.52 -8.43
C SER A 237 13.32 46.01 -8.71
N SER A 238 14.32 46.79 -8.31
CA SER A 238 14.23 48.23 -8.06
C SER A 238 13.84 49.11 -9.25
N ASP A 239 12.93 50.05 -8.96
CA ASP A 239 13.09 51.50 -9.17
C ASP A 239 13.87 51.99 -10.42
N SER A 240 13.16 52.60 -11.37
CA SER A 240 13.64 53.83 -12.01
C SER A 240 12.50 54.62 -12.70
N SER A 241 12.62 55.94 -12.66
CA SER A 241 11.70 56.88 -13.30
C SER A 241 11.80 56.91 -14.83
N ILE A 242 10.72 57.27 -15.54
CA ILE A 242 10.70 58.39 -16.50
C ILE A 242 9.27 58.74 -16.96
N SER A 243 9.07 60.01 -17.32
CA SER A 243 7.79 60.62 -17.71
C SER A 243 7.40 60.43 -19.17
N SER A 244 6.09 60.42 -19.48
CA SER A 244 5.58 61.10 -20.68
C SER A 244 4.11 61.55 -20.53
N ARG A 245 3.69 62.58 -21.29
CA ARG A 245 2.33 63.16 -21.30
C ARG A 245 1.64 62.92 -22.64
N ARG A 246 0.36 62.50 -22.63
CA ARG A 246 -0.73 62.86 -23.58
C ARG A 246 -2.04 62.25 -23.04
N ASN A 247 -3.11 62.98 -22.67
CA ASN A 247 -3.80 64.19 -23.16
C ASN A 247 -4.85 63.92 -24.25
N SER A 248 -6.06 64.43 -24.03
CA SER A 248 -7.30 64.32 -24.84
C SER A 248 -7.89 62.90 -24.97
N ARG A 249 -9.22 62.69 -25.05
CA ARG A 249 -10.34 63.64 -25.27
C ARG A 249 -11.68 63.08 -24.71
N ALA A 250 -12.57 63.98 -24.29
CA ALA A 250 -14.02 63.74 -24.09
C ALA A 250 -14.81 64.79 -24.92
N PRO A 251 -16.13 64.66 -25.17
CA PRO A 251 -17.14 65.02 -24.16
C PRO A 251 -18.48 64.22 -24.21
N ALA A 252 -19.48 64.72 -23.47
CA ALA A 252 -20.90 64.32 -23.28
C ALA A 252 -21.73 64.02 -24.57
N SER A 253 -22.98 63.54 -24.57
CA SER A 253 -24.08 63.50 -23.56
C SER A 253 -25.09 62.33 -23.86
N GLN A 254 -26.29 62.11 -23.27
CA GLN A 254 -27.17 62.85 -22.31
C GLN A 254 -27.91 61.85 -21.33
N PRO A 255 -29.24 61.80 -21.00
CA PRO A 255 -29.71 61.11 -19.78
C PRO A 255 -30.66 59.88 -19.95
N VAL A 256 -30.96 59.24 -18.81
CA VAL A 256 -31.84 58.06 -18.62
C VAL A 256 -33.32 58.47 -18.41
N PRO A 257 -34.31 57.70 -18.91
CA PRO A 257 -35.68 57.69 -18.39
C PRO A 257 -35.88 56.58 -17.34
N GLU A 258 -36.50 56.92 -16.21
CA GLU A 258 -36.78 55.99 -15.11
C GLU A 258 -38.02 55.11 -15.39
N THR A 259 -37.98 53.85 -14.96
CA THR A 259 -39.20 53.06 -14.66
C THR A 259 -39.00 52.20 -13.41
N ASN A 260 -39.62 52.64 -12.32
CA ASN A 260 -40.16 51.81 -11.24
C ASN A 260 -40.90 50.55 -11.79
N ASP A 261 -41.01 49.41 -11.12
CA ASP A 261 -40.56 48.93 -9.79
C ASP A 261 -40.49 47.37 -9.87
N THR A 262 -40.14 46.54 -8.87
CA THR A 262 -40.00 46.68 -7.40
C THR A 262 -38.95 45.69 -6.85
N ASP A 263 -38.65 45.77 -5.55
CA ASP A 263 -38.25 44.68 -4.64
C ASP A 263 -37.30 43.56 -5.14
N GLY A 264 -35.99 43.78 -4.94
CA GLY A 264 -34.95 42.75 -4.89
C GLY A 264 -33.89 43.10 -3.85
N GLU A 265 -33.54 42.17 -2.97
CA GLU A 265 -32.78 42.43 -1.73
C GLU A 265 -31.48 43.25 -1.94
N ARG A 266 -31.37 44.39 -1.27
CA ARG A 266 -30.08 45.08 -1.08
C ARG A 266 -29.21 44.34 -0.08
N GLN A 267 -28.55 43.27 -0.51
CA GLN A 267 -27.46 42.67 0.26
C GLN A 267 -26.36 43.74 0.44
N PRO A 268 -25.98 44.11 1.68
CA PRO A 268 -24.90 45.06 1.88
C PRO A 268 -23.59 44.45 1.41
N LEU A 269 -22.69 45.27 0.86
CA LEU A 269 -21.35 44.85 0.49
C LEU A 269 -20.62 44.30 1.72
N LEU A 270 -20.61 42.97 1.86
CA LEU A 270 -19.75 42.26 2.79
C LEU A 270 -18.31 42.59 2.40
N ARG A 271 -17.69 43.48 3.19
CA ARG A 271 -16.23 43.57 3.28
C ARG A 271 -15.68 42.14 3.36
N PRO A 272 -14.59 41.80 2.63
CA PRO A 272 -13.85 40.59 2.90
C PRO A 272 -13.40 40.63 4.37
N SER A 273 -14.17 39.95 5.24
CA SER A 273 -13.83 39.81 6.65
C SER A 273 -12.54 39.01 6.74
N ASP A 274 -11.69 39.39 7.69
CA ASP A 274 -10.33 38.89 7.82
C ASP A 274 -10.29 37.35 7.86
N ARG A 275 -10.07 36.74 6.68
CA ARG A 275 -10.05 35.29 6.49
C ARG A 275 -8.72 34.74 6.98
N PHE A 276 -8.52 34.87 8.29
CA PHE A 276 -7.40 34.48 9.14
C PHE A 276 -6.04 34.45 8.42
N LEU A 277 -5.14 35.38 8.76
CA LEU A 277 -3.73 35.38 8.34
C LEU A 277 -3.03 34.08 8.77
N ARG A 278 -3.23 33.03 7.98
CA ARG A 278 -2.91 31.63 8.25
C ARG A 278 -1.42 31.45 8.03
N ARG A 279 -0.65 31.84 9.04
CA ARG A 279 0.82 31.81 9.14
C ARG A 279 1.41 30.68 8.29
N ARG A 280 1.86 30.99 7.06
CA ARG A 280 2.35 29.99 6.08
C ARG A 280 3.39 29.11 6.76
N ARG A 281 3.16 27.80 6.79
CA ARG A 281 4.04 26.86 7.50
C ARG A 281 5.36 26.77 6.73
N GLY A 282 6.47 26.97 7.44
CA GLY A 282 7.81 27.01 6.85
C GLY A 282 8.21 25.67 6.21
N LEU A 283 9.21 25.68 5.33
CA LEU A 283 9.69 24.45 4.69
C LEU A 283 10.12 23.39 5.71
N THR A 284 10.71 23.80 6.83
CA THR A 284 11.07 22.94 7.97
C THR A 284 9.90 22.19 8.59
N TYR A 285 8.69 22.77 8.61
CA TYR A 285 7.49 22.08 9.08
C TYR A 285 7.13 20.93 8.13
N HIS A 286 7.16 21.17 6.81
CA HIS A 286 6.81 20.14 5.83
C HIS A 286 7.87 19.04 5.79
N ILE A 287 9.16 19.37 5.90
CA ILE A 287 10.24 18.40 6.05
C ILE A 287 10.04 17.54 7.32
N ALA A 288 9.68 18.15 8.45
CA ALA A 288 9.41 17.40 9.68
C ALA A 288 8.19 16.45 9.54
N TYR A 289 7.12 16.88 8.86
CA TYR A 289 5.95 16.03 8.60
C TYR A 289 6.22 14.94 7.56
N LEU A 290 7.09 15.18 6.58
CA LEU A 290 7.58 14.17 5.63
C LEU A 290 8.33 13.06 6.38
N PHE A 291 9.29 13.42 7.24
CA PHE A 291 10.01 12.44 8.07
C PHE A 291 9.08 11.71 9.07
N ALA A 292 8.10 12.41 9.65
CA ALA A 292 7.13 11.79 10.55
C ALA A 292 6.20 10.79 9.81
N GLY A 293 5.72 11.14 8.61
CA GLY A 293 4.95 10.24 7.76
C GLY A 293 5.74 9.01 7.35
N PHE A 294 6.98 9.20 6.85
CA PHE A 294 7.89 8.11 6.51
C PHE A 294 8.13 7.16 7.71
N LEU A 295 8.40 7.71 8.90
CA LEU A 295 8.60 6.90 10.11
C LEU A 295 7.32 6.16 10.53
N ALA A 296 6.15 6.78 10.38
CA ALA A 296 4.86 6.13 10.63
C ALA A 296 4.62 4.97 9.66
N ILE A 297 4.90 5.14 8.36
CA ILE A 297 4.81 4.09 7.34
C ILE A 297 5.70 2.91 7.70
N CYS A 298 6.98 3.14 7.99
CA CYS A 298 7.93 2.06 8.32
C CYS A 298 7.56 1.34 9.63
N LEU A 299 7.13 2.08 10.65
CA LEU A 299 6.71 1.51 11.93
C LEU A 299 5.41 0.69 11.76
N SER A 300 4.45 1.22 11.02
CA SER A 300 3.19 0.53 10.73
C SER A 300 3.39 -0.73 9.90
N GLY A 301 4.22 -0.69 8.84
CA GLY A 301 4.57 -1.89 8.07
C GLY A 301 5.17 -3.00 8.95
N TYR A 302 6.06 -2.63 9.89
CA TYR A 302 6.67 -3.57 10.84
C TYR A 302 5.64 -4.18 11.79
N ILE A 303 4.85 -3.34 12.48
CA ILE A 303 3.83 -3.77 13.45
C ILE A 303 2.74 -4.59 12.76
N LEU A 304 2.27 -4.16 11.58
CA LEU A 304 1.20 -4.81 10.84
C LEU A 304 1.63 -6.19 10.33
N SER A 305 2.83 -6.32 9.78
CA SER A 305 3.39 -7.62 9.37
C SER A 305 3.51 -8.58 10.56
N HIS A 306 3.96 -8.08 11.71
CA HIS A 306 4.09 -8.88 12.92
C HIS A 306 2.72 -9.33 13.45
N ALA A 307 1.77 -8.40 13.62
CA ALA A 307 0.41 -8.69 14.08
C ALA A 307 -0.34 -9.63 13.13
N ALA A 308 -0.23 -9.42 11.81
CA ALA A 308 -0.80 -10.30 10.77
C ALA A 308 -0.38 -11.75 10.99
N THR A 309 0.91 -11.97 11.26
CA THR A 309 1.45 -13.32 11.43
C THR A 309 1.14 -13.93 12.78
N ASN A 310 1.13 -13.15 13.86
CA ASN A 310 0.65 -13.64 15.16
C ASN A 310 -0.84 -14.05 15.10
N ILE A 311 -1.65 -13.40 14.26
CA ILE A 311 -3.04 -13.83 13.99
C ILE A 311 -3.05 -15.10 13.13
N ALA A 312 -2.24 -15.19 12.08
CA ALA A 312 -2.16 -16.38 11.23
C ALA A 312 -1.73 -17.63 12.03
N ASP A 313 -0.62 -17.51 12.78
CA ASP A 313 -0.07 -18.54 13.67
C ASP A 313 -1.13 -18.99 14.71
N ALA A 314 -1.90 -18.05 15.30
CA ALA A 314 -2.94 -18.35 16.28
C ALA A 314 -4.27 -18.88 15.68
N LEU A 315 -4.46 -18.80 14.36
CA LEU A 315 -5.61 -19.35 13.64
C LEU A 315 -5.30 -20.69 12.92
N GLY A 316 -4.07 -21.20 13.01
CA GLY A 316 -3.63 -22.36 12.21
C GLY A 316 -3.57 -22.04 10.71
N ALA A 317 -3.45 -20.77 10.34
CA ALA A 317 -3.49 -20.28 8.97
C ALA A 317 -2.07 -20.12 8.39
N SER A 318 -1.89 -20.41 7.09
CA SER A 318 -0.62 -20.11 6.43
C SER A 318 -0.46 -18.60 6.21
N GLU A 319 0.77 -18.09 6.36
CA GLU A 319 1.09 -16.67 6.14
C GLU A 319 0.65 -16.18 4.76
N VAL A 320 0.85 -17.02 3.73
CA VAL A 320 0.47 -16.71 2.34
C VAL A 320 -1.02 -16.40 2.26
N LEU A 321 -1.85 -17.26 2.86
CA LEU A 321 -3.30 -17.20 2.72
C LEU A 321 -3.93 -16.11 3.61
N PHE A 322 -3.34 -15.85 4.78
CA PHE A 322 -3.65 -14.65 5.56
C PHE A 322 -3.27 -13.37 4.81
N GLY A 323 -2.13 -13.38 4.12
CA GLY A 323 -1.68 -12.30 3.23
C GLY A 323 -2.68 -12.01 2.10
N ILE A 324 -3.06 -13.07 1.37
CA ILE A 324 -3.97 -13.00 0.20
C ILE A 324 -5.36 -12.48 0.53
N VAL A 325 -5.87 -12.82 1.72
CA VAL A 325 -7.23 -12.45 2.12
C VAL A 325 -7.23 -11.25 3.06
N VAL A 326 -6.69 -11.40 4.28
CA VAL A 326 -6.94 -10.45 5.38
C VAL A 326 -6.06 -9.21 5.27
N LEU A 327 -4.76 -9.39 4.99
CA LEU A 327 -3.83 -8.27 4.85
C LEU A 327 -4.15 -7.47 3.59
N ALA A 328 -4.30 -8.15 2.45
CA ALA A 328 -4.64 -7.54 1.16
C ALA A 328 -5.97 -6.77 1.18
N ILE A 329 -7.04 -7.32 1.79
CA ILE A 329 -8.32 -6.58 1.95
C ILE A 329 -8.09 -5.25 2.67
N GLY A 330 -7.27 -5.29 3.73
CA GLY A 330 -7.03 -4.20 4.67
C GLY A 330 -6.11 -3.11 4.14
N THR A 331 -5.01 -3.46 3.47
CA THR A 331 -4.14 -2.45 2.84
C THR A 331 -4.85 -1.78 1.67
N THR A 332 -5.51 -2.55 0.80
CA THR A 332 -6.20 -1.99 -0.38
C THR A 332 -7.55 -1.30 -0.11
N LEU A 333 -7.79 -0.80 1.12
CA LEU A 333 -9.03 -0.08 1.46
C LEU A 333 -9.13 1.32 0.81
N PRO A 334 -8.06 2.15 0.76
CA PRO A 334 -8.10 3.46 0.11
C PRO A 334 -8.46 3.37 -1.38
N GLU A 335 -7.95 2.37 -2.09
CA GLU A 335 -8.17 2.14 -3.53
C GLU A 335 -9.63 1.81 -3.80
N LYS A 336 -10.27 1.03 -2.92
CA LYS A 336 -11.72 0.76 -3.00
C LYS A 336 -12.53 2.04 -2.82
N PHE A 337 -12.11 2.94 -1.93
CA PHE A 337 -12.76 4.24 -1.72
C PHE A 337 -12.54 5.20 -2.91
N ILE A 338 -11.30 5.35 -3.38
CA ILE A 338 -10.92 6.14 -4.56
C ILE A 338 -11.63 5.63 -5.82
N ALA A 339 -11.75 4.31 -5.99
CA ALA A 339 -12.47 3.70 -7.11
C ALA A 339 -13.99 3.98 -7.06
N VAL A 340 -14.62 3.90 -5.88
CA VAL A 340 -16.03 4.29 -5.69
C VAL A 340 -16.23 5.78 -6.00
N LEU A 341 -15.37 6.66 -5.49
CA LEU A 341 -15.44 8.10 -5.78
C LEU A 341 -15.23 8.40 -7.26
N SER A 342 -14.25 7.75 -7.91
CA SER A 342 -13.98 7.90 -9.35
C SER A 342 -15.17 7.45 -10.19
N GLY A 343 -15.83 6.33 -9.81
CA GLY A 343 -17.08 5.88 -10.41
C GLY A 343 -18.20 6.91 -10.24
N GLN A 344 -18.44 7.38 -9.02
CA GLN A 344 -19.50 8.35 -8.68
C GLN A 344 -19.31 9.71 -9.37
N ARG A 345 -18.06 10.19 -9.50
CA ARG A 345 -17.69 11.41 -10.25
C ARG A 345 -17.71 11.21 -11.78
N GLY A 346 -17.82 9.97 -12.26
CA GLY A 346 -17.80 9.63 -13.70
C GLY A 346 -16.42 9.54 -14.32
N HIS A 347 -15.35 9.68 -13.52
CA HIS A 347 -13.95 9.71 -13.94
C HIS A 347 -13.40 8.31 -14.26
N GLY A 348 -13.98 7.65 -15.27
CA GLY A 348 -13.62 6.30 -15.69
C GLY A 348 -12.16 6.12 -16.11
N GLY A 349 -11.53 7.18 -16.62
CA GLY A 349 -10.08 7.19 -16.90
C GLY A 349 -9.24 7.07 -15.63
N ILE A 350 -9.59 7.79 -14.56
CA ILE A 350 -8.92 7.71 -13.25
C ILE A 350 -9.13 6.33 -12.63
N LEU A 351 -10.35 5.80 -12.70
CA LEU A 351 -10.68 4.45 -12.23
C LEU A 351 -9.79 3.36 -12.85
N VAL A 352 -9.53 3.44 -14.17
CA VAL A 352 -8.63 2.50 -14.87
C VAL A 352 -7.16 2.81 -14.60
N ALA A 353 -6.76 4.09 -14.55
CA ALA A 353 -5.39 4.49 -14.28
C ALA A 353 -4.93 4.04 -12.90
N ASN A 354 -5.77 4.18 -11.85
CA ASN A 354 -5.50 3.65 -10.51
C ASN A 354 -5.38 2.13 -10.57
N THR A 355 -6.41 1.44 -11.08
CA THR A 355 -6.44 -0.03 -11.13
C THR A 355 -5.20 -0.61 -11.84
N VAL A 356 -4.77 -0.01 -12.95
CA VAL A 356 -3.56 -0.45 -13.67
C VAL A 356 -2.29 -0.04 -12.95
N GLY A 357 -2.18 1.22 -12.49
CA GLY A 357 -0.99 1.73 -11.80
C GLY A 357 -0.64 0.88 -10.58
N SER A 358 -1.63 0.67 -9.72
CA SER A 358 -1.55 -0.21 -8.55
C SER A 358 -1.09 -1.63 -8.89
N ASN A 359 -1.75 -2.28 -9.85
CA ASN A 359 -1.38 -3.64 -10.22
C ASN A 359 -0.01 -3.74 -10.89
N VAL A 360 0.39 -2.74 -11.69
CA VAL A 360 1.74 -2.69 -12.29
C VAL A 360 2.78 -2.53 -11.19
N PHE A 361 2.57 -1.62 -10.23
CA PHE A 361 3.46 -1.43 -9.07
C PHE A 361 3.65 -2.73 -8.27
N LEU A 362 2.54 -3.39 -7.92
CA LEU A 362 2.55 -4.64 -7.16
C LEU A 362 3.26 -5.78 -7.90
N LEU A 363 2.89 -6.03 -9.15
CA LEU A 363 3.39 -7.16 -9.94
C LEU A 363 4.78 -6.94 -10.56
N THR A 364 5.33 -5.72 -10.50
CA THR A 364 6.69 -5.43 -10.99
C THR A 364 7.65 -4.94 -9.90
N LEU A 365 7.34 -3.87 -9.16
CA LEU A 365 8.23 -3.38 -8.11
C LEU A 365 8.19 -4.28 -6.87
N CYS A 366 7.02 -4.44 -6.24
CA CYS A 366 6.93 -5.19 -4.99
C CYS A 366 7.29 -6.67 -5.18
N LEU A 367 6.78 -7.31 -6.24
CA LEU A 367 7.18 -8.67 -6.58
C LEU A 367 8.67 -8.77 -6.94
N GLY A 368 9.21 -7.79 -7.69
CA GLY A 368 10.63 -7.74 -8.01
C GLY A 368 11.52 -7.64 -6.76
N ILE A 369 11.12 -6.82 -5.79
CA ILE A 369 11.79 -6.70 -4.47
C ILE A 369 11.73 -8.03 -3.71
N VAL A 370 10.58 -8.72 -3.65
CA VAL A 370 10.48 -10.06 -3.06
C VAL A 370 11.40 -11.06 -3.76
N MET A 371 11.43 -11.06 -5.10
CA MET A 371 12.26 -11.98 -5.88
C MET A 371 13.77 -11.69 -5.80
N VAL A 372 14.18 -10.45 -5.51
CA VAL A 372 15.59 -10.10 -5.25
C VAL A 372 15.98 -10.40 -3.79
N GLY A 373 15.08 -10.13 -2.83
CA GLY A 373 15.30 -10.36 -1.41
C GLY A 373 15.21 -11.83 -0.97
N THR A 374 14.63 -12.71 -1.80
CA THR A 374 14.58 -14.17 -1.55
C THR A 374 15.49 -14.93 -2.49
N GLU A 375 16.24 -15.91 -1.99
CA GLU A 375 17.26 -16.63 -2.78
C GLU A 375 16.65 -17.72 -3.70
N GLY A 376 15.40 -17.57 -4.13
CA GLY A 376 14.57 -18.64 -4.70
C GLY A 376 13.97 -19.59 -3.66
N ALA A 377 14.31 -19.38 -2.38
CA ALA A 377 13.64 -19.98 -1.25
C ALA A 377 12.48 -19.07 -0.79
N LEU A 378 11.30 -19.30 -1.36
CA LEU A 378 10.08 -19.09 -0.59
C LEU A 378 10.11 -20.09 0.57
N GLY A 379 9.82 -19.63 1.79
CA GLY A 379 10.02 -20.43 3.00
C GLY A 379 9.11 -21.66 3.06
N SER A 380 9.38 -22.54 4.02
CA SER A 380 8.58 -23.76 4.28
C SER A 380 7.09 -23.49 4.55
N ALA A 381 6.70 -22.23 4.80
CA ALA A 381 5.32 -21.76 4.94
C ALA A 381 4.53 -21.65 3.61
N GLY A 382 5.17 -21.90 2.46
CA GLY A 382 4.50 -22.13 1.19
C GLY A 382 4.64 -21.01 0.14
N SER A 383 4.17 -21.34 -1.06
CA SER A 383 4.07 -20.48 -2.24
C SER A 383 2.60 -20.23 -2.58
N VAL A 384 2.32 -19.10 -3.24
CA VAL A 384 1.05 -18.84 -3.93
C VAL A 384 0.71 -20.01 -4.87
N SER A 385 -0.56 -20.45 -4.85
CA SER A 385 -1.01 -21.62 -5.61
C SER A 385 -1.41 -21.30 -7.05
N GLY A 386 -1.56 -22.36 -7.85
CA GLY A 386 -2.05 -22.25 -9.23
C GLY A 386 -3.51 -21.78 -9.33
N ALA A 387 -4.30 -21.90 -8.27
CA ALA A 387 -5.65 -21.38 -8.22
C ALA A 387 -5.64 -19.85 -8.07
N GLU A 388 -4.85 -19.33 -7.13
CA GLU A 388 -4.69 -17.88 -6.89
C GLU A 388 -4.12 -17.17 -8.13
N LEU A 389 -3.10 -17.74 -8.79
CA LEU A 389 -2.55 -17.18 -10.03
C LEU A 389 -3.52 -17.29 -11.22
N ALA A 390 -4.37 -18.34 -11.28
CA ALA A 390 -5.43 -18.42 -12.27
C ALA A 390 -6.55 -17.39 -12.02
N VAL A 391 -6.86 -17.08 -10.75
CA VAL A 391 -7.80 -16.00 -10.38
C VAL A 391 -7.20 -14.63 -10.73
N LEU A 392 -5.91 -14.38 -10.44
CA LEU A 392 -5.20 -13.16 -10.85
C LEU A 392 -5.19 -12.99 -12.38
N TRP A 393 -4.93 -14.05 -13.14
CA TRP A 393 -4.98 -13.99 -14.61
C TRP A 393 -6.40 -13.78 -15.13
N GLY A 394 -7.36 -14.57 -14.67
CA GLY A 394 -8.76 -14.53 -15.12
C GLY A 394 -9.44 -13.20 -14.79
N SER A 395 -9.16 -12.64 -13.62
CA SER A 395 -9.59 -11.29 -13.24
C SER A 395 -8.96 -10.22 -14.12
N THR A 396 -7.63 -10.28 -14.37
CA THR A 396 -6.96 -9.35 -15.29
C THR A 396 -7.52 -9.43 -16.71
N ALA A 397 -7.80 -10.63 -17.21
CA ALA A 397 -8.39 -10.86 -18.53
C ALA A 397 -9.83 -10.33 -18.61
N LEU A 398 -10.64 -10.53 -17.56
CA LEU A 398 -12.01 -10.02 -17.46
C LEU A 398 -12.05 -8.49 -17.35
N PHE A 399 -11.17 -7.90 -16.53
CA PHE A 399 -10.95 -6.45 -16.44
C PHE A 399 -10.58 -5.86 -17.79
N THR A 400 -9.59 -6.45 -18.47
CA THR A 400 -9.14 -6.03 -19.79
C THR A 400 -10.29 -6.12 -20.79
N GLY A 401 -10.98 -7.27 -20.86
CA GLY A 401 -12.17 -7.45 -21.70
C GLY A 401 -13.27 -6.41 -21.45
N SER A 402 -13.45 -5.94 -20.21
CA SER A 402 -14.48 -4.95 -19.89
C SER A 402 -14.28 -3.59 -20.57
N MET A 403 -13.06 -3.26 -21.02
CA MET A 403 -12.75 -2.01 -21.73
C MET A 403 -13.37 -1.90 -23.13
N TRP A 404 -13.83 -3.02 -23.72
CA TRP A 404 -14.54 -3.04 -25.01
C TRP A 404 -16.05 -3.29 -24.87
N LEU A 405 -16.58 -3.46 -23.65
CA LEU A 405 -17.99 -3.77 -23.43
C LEU A 405 -18.86 -2.51 -23.35
N ASN A 406 -20.06 -2.60 -23.94
CA ASN A 406 -21.02 -1.51 -24.00
C ASN A 406 -21.43 -0.99 -22.60
N ARG A 407 -21.69 0.31 -22.50
CA ARG A 407 -21.99 1.05 -21.24
C ARG A 407 -23.02 0.38 -20.31
N THR A 408 -24.00 -0.34 -20.86
CA THR A 408 -25.02 -1.09 -20.12
C THR A 408 -24.47 -2.36 -19.47
N ILE A 409 -23.59 -3.07 -20.18
CA ILE A 409 -23.01 -4.36 -19.77
C ILE A 409 -21.96 -4.14 -18.67
N GLN A 410 -21.22 -3.03 -18.69
CA GLN A 410 -20.17 -2.70 -17.72
C GLN A 410 -20.63 -2.80 -16.25
N ARG A 411 -21.85 -2.37 -15.89
CA ARG A 411 -22.37 -2.52 -14.52
C ARG A 411 -22.62 -3.99 -14.13
N VAL A 412 -23.11 -4.80 -15.08
CA VAL A 412 -23.30 -6.24 -14.88
C VAL A 412 -21.94 -6.94 -14.72
N VAL A 413 -20.93 -6.52 -15.48
CA VAL A 413 -19.54 -7.00 -15.35
C VAL A 413 -18.95 -6.62 -14.00
N GLY A 414 -19.15 -5.39 -13.51
CA GLY A 414 -18.80 -5.01 -12.13
C GLY A 414 -19.47 -5.91 -11.11
N GLY A 415 -20.77 -6.17 -11.24
CA GLY A 415 -21.48 -7.13 -10.39
C GLY A 415 -20.89 -8.55 -10.43
N ILE A 416 -20.57 -9.07 -11.62
CA ILE A 416 -19.94 -10.39 -11.80
C ILE A 416 -18.53 -10.42 -11.18
N MET A 417 -17.72 -9.39 -11.36
CA MET A 417 -16.38 -9.27 -10.79
C MET A 417 -16.43 -9.23 -9.26
N LEU A 418 -17.36 -8.47 -8.67
CA LEU A 418 -17.53 -8.39 -7.21
C LEU A 418 -18.05 -9.71 -6.63
N ILE A 419 -18.98 -10.38 -7.31
CA ILE A 419 -19.43 -11.74 -6.93
C ILE A 419 -18.27 -12.73 -7.02
N GLY A 420 -17.42 -12.62 -8.05
CA GLY A 420 -16.18 -13.37 -8.17
C GLY A 420 -15.19 -13.10 -7.02
N TYR A 421 -15.08 -11.84 -6.58
CA TYR A 421 -14.23 -11.48 -5.43
C TYR A 421 -14.72 -12.10 -4.12
N VAL A 422 -16.02 -11.99 -3.84
CA VAL A 422 -16.63 -12.60 -2.65
C VAL A 422 -16.55 -14.13 -2.72
N GLY A 423 -16.74 -14.73 -3.90
CA GLY A 423 -16.56 -16.16 -4.14
C GLY A 423 -15.12 -16.63 -3.89
N PHE A 424 -14.13 -15.85 -4.32
CA PHE A 424 -12.70 -16.09 -4.05
C PHE A 424 -12.40 -16.01 -2.54
N ILE A 425 -12.80 -14.93 -1.86
CA ILE A 425 -12.63 -14.79 -0.41
C ILE A 425 -13.26 -15.97 0.35
N VAL A 426 -14.48 -16.37 -0.03
CA VAL A 426 -15.17 -17.51 0.61
C VAL A 426 -14.45 -18.83 0.32
N ALA A 427 -13.98 -19.06 -0.90
CA ALA A 427 -13.20 -20.25 -1.24
C ALA A 427 -11.92 -20.33 -0.39
N GLU A 428 -11.09 -19.28 -0.40
CA GLU A 428 -9.86 -19.21 0.39
C GLU A 428 -10.12 -19.30 1.90
N PHE A 429 -11.22 -18.71 2.39
CA PHE A 429 -11.60 -18.85 3.81
C PHE A 429 -12.11 -20.25 4.20
N THR A 430 -12.64 -21.03 3.24
CA THR A 430 -12.90 -22.47 3.47
C THR A 430 -11.63 -23.32 3.39
N VAL A 431 -10.61 -22.90 2.62
CA VAL A 431 -9.28 -23.52 2.61
C VAL A 431 -8.52 -23.23 3.92
N LEU A 432 -8.59 -21.99 4.43
CA LEU A 432 -8.07 -21.61 5.76
C LEU A 432 -8.60 -22.56 6.85
N ARG A 433 -9.93 -22.70 6.95
CA ARG A 433 -10.55 -23.57 7.97
C ARG A 433 -10.12 -25.03 7.85
N ARG A 434 -10.13 -25.60 6.64
CA ARG A 434 -9.68 -26.98 6.38
C ARG A 434 -8.19 -27.22 6.67
N SER A 435 -7.38 -26.16 6.75
CA SER A 435 -5.96 -26.25 7.07
C SER A 435 -5.71 -26.23 8.59
N GLY A 436 -6.61 -25.63 9.39
CA GLY A 436 -6.56 -25.63 10.85
C GLY A 436 -7.27 -26.83 11.51
N ASP A 437 -7.99 -27.65 10.75
CA ASP A 437 -8.64 -28.90 11.19
C ASP A 437 -7.72 -30.14 11.05
N LEU A 438 -6.41 -29.96 10.78
CA LEU A 438 -5.42 -31.02 10.47
C LEU A 438 -4.16 -30.97 11.35
#